data_AF-C4P8F2-F1
#
_entry.id   AF-C4P8F2-F1
#
_cell.length_a   1.000
_cell.length_b   1.000
_cell.length_c   1.000
_cell.angle_alpha   90.00
_cell.angle_beta   90.00
_cell.angle_gamma   90.00
#
_symmetry.space_group_name_H-M   'P 1'
#
loop_
_entity.id
_entity.type
_entity.pdbx_description
1 polymer ?
#
loop_
_entity_poly.entity_id
_entity_poly.type
_entity_poly.pdbx_seq_one_letter_code
_entity_poly.pdbx_strand_id
1 'polypeptide(L)'
;MAKTDIGPPDYKKMLPPVIQKNYGKWKYHEILKPGVLKHVAESGEELYSVRAGSARLLSTDHIREICEFADKYCDGYLRFTSRHNIEFLLTDKSKVDPLIADLKKKNYPVGGTG
;
A
#
# COMPACT_ATOMS: atom_id res chain seq x y z
N MET A 1 34.44 8.92 9.23
CA MET A 1 34.13 7.57 9.76
C MET A 1 32.78 7.14 9.20
N ALA A 2 32.67 5.89 8.74
CA ALA A 2 31.38 5.33 8.33
C ALA A 2 30.50 5.10 9.57
N LYS A 3 29.18 5.26 9.44
CA LYS A 3 28.23 4.96 10.52
C LYS A 3 27.98 3.44 10.56
N THR A 4 28.10 2.82 11.73
CA THR A 4 27.78 1.40 11.99
C THR A 4 26.67 1.28 13.03
N ASP A 5 26.07 0.09 13.17
CA ASP A 5 25.08 -0.22 14.21
C ASP A 5 23.81 0.67 14.19
N ILE A 6 23.49 1.24 13.02
CA ILE A 6 22.40 2.21 12.86
C ILE A 6 21.00 1.59 12.74
N GLY A 7 20.92 0.27 12.59
CA GLY A 7 19.65 -0.45 12.43
C GLY A 7 18.86 -0.06 11.16
N PRO A 8 17.59 -0.48 11.06
CA PRO A 8 16.71 -0.04 9.99
C PRO A 8 16.24 1.40 10.23
N PRO A 9 15.81 2.12 9.16
CA PRO A 9 15.04 3.33 9.33
C PRO A 9 13.79 3.09 10.19
N ASP A 10 13.44 4.05 11.03
CA ASP A 10 12.20 4.00 11.81
C ASP A 10 10.99 3.98 10.87
N TYR A 11 10.23 2.88 10.88
CA TYR A 11 9.06 2.69 10.04
C TYR A 11 8.01 3.79 10.23
N LYS A 12 7.95 4.42 11.41
CA LYS A 12 6.99 5.52 11.68
C LYS A 12 7.21 6.72 10.76
N LYS A 13 8.41 6.89 10.22
CA LYS A 13 8.75 7.94 9.25
C LYS A 13 8.28 7.61 7.83
N MET A 14 7.85 6.37 7.58
CA MET A 14 7.41 5.85 6.28
C MET A 14 5.92 5.49 6.28
N LEU A 15 5.18 5.78 7.35
CA LEU A 15 3.74 5.53 7.41
C LEU A 15 2.98 6.62 6.67
N PRO A 16 1.90 6.27 5.93
CA PRO A 16 0.93 7.26 5.48
C PRO A 16 0.38 8.07 6.67
N PRO A 17 0.13 9.38 6.51
CA PRO A 17 -0.37 10.23 7.60
C PRO A 17 -1.63 9.68 8.28
N VAL A 18 -2.57 9.11 7.51
CA VAL A 18 -3.79 8.49 8.04
C VAL A 18 -3.50 7.30 8.95
N ILE A 19 -2.47 6.49 8.63
CA ILE A 19 -2.05 5.36 9.46
C ILE A 19 -1.35 5.86 10.71
N GLN A 20 -0.50 6.88 10.61
CA GLN A 20 0.18 7.45 11.75
C GLN A 20 -0.80 8.05 12.77
N LYS A 21 -1.80 8.80 12.29
CA LYS A 21 -2.86 9.40 13.12
C LYS A 21 -3.72 8.36 13.83
N ASN A 22 -4.05 7.26 13.14
CA ASN A 22 -4.95 6.21 13.64
C ASN A 22 -4.19 4.96 14.11
N TYR A 23 -2.90 5.08 14.40
CA TYR A 23 -2.07 3.94 14.79
C TYR A 23 -2.60 3.30 16.09
N GLY A 24 -2.98 2.01 16.01
CA GLY A 24 -3.59 1.28 17.12
C GLY A 24 -5.06 1.63 17.41
N LYS A 25 -5.72 2.44 16.56
CA LYS A 25 -7.10 2.94 16.74
C LYS A 25 -7.99 2.58 15.55
N TRP A 26 -7.90 1.33 15.11
CA TRP A 26 -8.70 0.79 14.00
C TRP A 26 -9.92 0.05 14.54
N LYS A 27 -11.09 0.39 14.02
CA LYS A 27 -12.36 -0.19 14.48
C LYS A 27 -12.64 -1.52 13.82
N TYR A 28 -12.52 -1.59 12.50
CA TYR A 28 -12.75 -2.81 11.72
C TYR A 28 -12.09 -2.73 10.35
N HIS A 29 -12.06 -3.88 9.67
CA HIS A 29 -11.76 -3.97 8.26
C HIS A 29 -12.83 -4.80 7.54
N GLU A 30 -13.00 -4.58 6.25
CA GLU A 30 -13.87 -5.36 5.38
C GLU A 30 -13.21 -5.56 4.01
N ILE A 31 -13.49 -6.69 3.37
CA ILE A 31 -13.06 -6.97 1.99
C ILE A 31 -14.19 -6.52 1.08
N LEU A 32 -13.96 -5.46 0.31
CA LEU A 32 -15.00 -4.88 -0.56
C LEU A 32 -15.17 -5.69 -1.86
N LYS A 33 -14.05 -6.20 -2.38
CA LYS A 33 -13.95 -7.05 -3.58
C LYS A 33 -12.55 -7.69 -3.61
N PRO A 34 -12.31 -8.70 -4.46
CA PRO A 34 -10.98 -9.31 -4.56
C PRO A 34 -9.87 -8.26 -4.77
N GLY A 35 -8.87 -8.28 -3.88
CA GLY A 35 -7.75 -7.35 -3.89
C GLY A 35 -8.01 -5.99 -3.24
N VAL A 36 -9.20 -5.72 -2.69
CA VAL A 36 -9.51 -4.41 -2.08
C VAL A 36 -10.01 -4.59 -0.65
N LEU A 37 -9.23 -4.11 0.31
CA LEU A 37 -9.61 -4.03 1.71
C LEU A 37 -9.92 -2.59 2.08
N LYS A 38 -10.93 -2.38 2.92
CA LYS A 38 -11.23 -1.11 3.57
C LYS A 38 -11.00 -1.26 5.06
N HIS A 39 -10.29 -0.30 5.65
CA HIS A 39 -10.06 -0.19 7.08
C HIS A 39 -10.72 1.10 7.57
N VAL A 40 -11.44 1.02 8.68
CA VAL A 40 -12.12 2.19 9.27
C VAL A 40 -11.56 2.43 10.66
N ALA A 41 -11.05 3.63 10.89
CA ALA A 41 -10.53 4.06 12.17
C ALA A 41 -11.67 4.41 13.15
N GLU A 42 -11.37 4.46 14.44
CA GLU A 42 -12.31 4.98 15.46
C GLU A 42 -12.72 6.42 15.19
N SER A 43 -11.86 7.20 14.53
CA SER A 43 -12.12 8.57 14.07
C SER A 43 -13.12 8.65 12.90
N GLY A 44 -13.45 7.52 12.27
CA GLY A 44 -14.24 7.46 11.03
C GLY A 44 -13.42 7.61 9.75
N GLU A 45 -12.11 7.89 9.84
CA GLU A 45 -11.24 7.92 8.66
C GLU A 45 -11.11 6.53 8.03
N GLU A 46 -11.10 6.50 6.70
CA GLU A 46 -11.05 5.27 5.93
C GLU A 46 -9.72 5.14 5.20
N LEU A 47 -9.21 3.91 5.10
CA LEU A 47 -8.05 3.56 4.30
C LEU A 47 -8.39 2.36 3.41
N TYR A 48 -8.11 2.52 2.12
CA TYR A 48 -8.31 1.51 1.10
C TYR A 48 -6.97 0.89 0.72
N SER A 49 -6.81 -0.41 0.94
CA SER A 49 -5.63 -1.17 0.51
C SER A 49 -5.95 -1.91 -0.77
N VAL A 50 -5.28 -1.55 -1.87
CA VAL A 50 -5.35 -2.29 -3.14
C VAL A 50 -4.14 -3.22 -3.21
N ARG A 51 -4.40 -4.52 -3.16
CA ARG A 51 -3.40 -5.58 -3.16
C ARG A 51 -3.20 -6.15 -4.56
N ALA A 52 -1.95 -6.18 -5.00
CA ALA A 52 -1.53 -6.75 -6.28
C ALA A 52 -0.41 -7.78 -6.10
N GLY A 53 -0.41 -8.80 -6.95
CA GLY A 53 0.65 -9.80 -7.00
C GLY A 53 1.97 -9.20 -7.48
N SER A 54 3.07 -9.75 -6.96
CA SER A 54 4.43 -9.41 -7.38
C SER A 54 5.27 -10.69 -7.47
N ALA A 55 6.24 -10.70 -8.38
CA ALA A 55 7.11 -11.85 -8.62
C ALA A 55 8.13 -12.13 -7.51
N ARG A 56 8.12 -11.34 -6.41
CA ARG A 56 9.11 -11.29 -5.32
C ARG A 56 10.51 -10.84 -5.77
N LEU A 57 11.07 -11.50 -6.78
CA LEU A 57 12.31 -11.07 -7.42
C LEU A 57 11.98 -9.94 -8.40
N LEU A 58 12.47 -8.73 -8.11
CA LEU A 58 12.16 -7.53 -8.87
C LEU A 58 13.44 -6.84 -9.33
N SER A 59 13.41 -6.26 -10.53
CA SER A 59 14.45 -5.33 -10.98
C SER A 59 14.27 -3.97 -10.31
N THR A 60 15.32 -3.14 -10.30
CA THR A 60 15.21 -1.77 -9.80
C THR A 60 14.21 -0.93 -10.60
N ASP A 61 14.09 -1.17 -11.91
CA ASP A 61 13.11 -0.47 -12.77
C ASP A 61 11.67 -0.85 -12.43
N HIS A 62 11.42 -2.12 -12.10
CA HIS A 62 10.10 -2.56 -11.64
C HIS A 62 9.76 -1.90 -10.29
N ILE A 63 10.72 -1.77 -9.37
CA ILE A 63 10.51 -1.05 -8.11
C ILE A 63 10.19 0.43 -8.37
N ARG A 64 10.88 1.09 -9.30
CA ARG A 64 10.60 2.48 -9.68
C ARG A 64 9.20 2.64 -10.27
N GLU A 65 8.75 1.73 -11.12
CA GLU A 65 7.38 1.73 -11.65
C GLU A 65 6.34 1.57 -10.54
N ILE A 66 6.58 0.70 -9.55
CA ILE A 66 5.72 0.58 -8.35
C ILE A 66 5.68 1.92 -7.58
N CYS A 67 6.81 2.61 -7.44
CA CYS A 67 6.86 3.93 -6.83
C CYS A 67 6.07 4.98 -7.63
N GLU A 68 6.14 4.97 -8.96
CA GLU A 68 5.33 5.88 -9.80
C GLU A 68 3.82 5.70 -9.58
N PHE A 69 3.37 4.45 -9.37
CA PHE A 69 1.98 4.19 -8.98
C PHE A 69 1.65 4.74 -7.59
N ALA A 70 2.55 4.56 -6.62
CA ALA A 70 2.36 5.07 -5.27
C ALA A 70 2.33 6.61 -5.24
N ASP A 71 3.20 7.28 -5.99
CA ASP A 71 3.22 8.74 -6.11
C ASP A 71 1.91 9.26 -6.74
N LYS A 72 1.43 8.59 -7.80
CA LYS A 72 0.20 9.00 -8.52
C LYS A 72 -1.07 8.80 -7.69
N TYR A 73 -1.15 7.71 -6.91
CA TYR A 73 -2.41 7.27 -6.30
C TYR A 73 -2.46 7.32 -4.78
N CYS A 74 -1.30 7.24 -4.11
CA CYS A 74 -1.19 6.93 -2.68
C CYS A 74 -0.23 7.89 -1.94
N ASP A 75 0.01 9.08 -2.49
CA ASP A 75 0.88 10.11 -1.92
C ASP A 75 2.31 9.60 -1.61
N GLY A 76 2.80 8.67 -2.42
CA GLY A 76 4.13 8.06 -2.30
C GLY A 76 4.20 6.88 -1.32
N TYR A 77 3.08 6.45 -0.74
CA TYR A 77 3.06 5.36 0.23
C TYR A 77 2.58 4.02 -0.35
N LEU A 78 3.34 2.97 -0.04
CA LEU A 78 2.98 1.57 -0.32
C LEU A 78 3.63 0.67 0.73
N ARG A 79 3.23 -0.60 0.76
CA ARG A 79 3.95 -1.63 1.52
C ARG A 79 3.98 -2.96 0.79
N PHE A 80 4.85 -3.86 1.23
CA PHE A 80 4.82 -5.26 0.82
C PHE A 80 4.23 -6.11 1.94
N THR A 81 3.46 -7.14 1.57
CA THR A 81 2.93 -8.12 2.52
C THR A 81 3.98 -9.19 2.83
N SER A 82 3.75 -10.00 3.87
CA SER A 82 4.60 -11.14 4.22
C SER A 82 4.69 -12.21 3.11
N ARG A 83 3.75 -12.21 2.15
CA ARG A 83 3.77 -13.10 0.98
C ARG A 83 4.22 -12.38 -0.30
N HIS A 84 4.94 -11.27 -0.14
CA HIS A 84 5.55 -10.49 -1.22
C HIS A 84 4.56 -9.81 -2.18
N ASN A 85 3.27 -9.73 -1.84
CA ASN A 85 2.33 -8.90 -2.60
C ASN A 85 2.58 -7.42 -2.31
N ILE A 86 2.23 -6.56 -3.26
CA ILE A 86 2.26 -5.10 -3.11
C ILE A 86 0.91 -4.65 -2.56
N GLU A 87 0.90 -3.69 -1.64
CA GLU A 87 -0.30 -2.98 -1.21
C GLU A 87 -0.12 -1.47 -1.37
N PHE A 88 -0.99 -0.89 -2.17
CA PHE A 88 -1.16 0.55 -2.35
C PHE A 88 -2.17 1.06 -1.33
N LEU A 89 -1.88 2.19 -0.67
CA LEU A 89 -2.60 2.66 0.52
C LEU A 89 -3.29 4.01 0.23
N LEU A 90 -4.58 3.96 -0.10
CA LEU A 90 -5.34 5.12 -0.59
C LEU A 90 -6.28 5.66 0.49
N THR A 91 -6.33 6.97 0.64
CA THR A 91 -7.34 7.70 1.44
C THR A 91 -8.54 8.14 0.61
N ASP A 92 -8.36 8.34 -0.70
CA ASP A 92 -9.40 8.72 -1.63
C ASP A 92 -9.99 7.49 -2.35
N LYS A 93 -11.23 7.14 -2.00
CA LYS A 93 -11.97 6.03 -2.60
C LYS A 93 -12.09 6.15 -4.12
N SER A 94 -12.19 7.37 -4.66
CA SER A 94 -12.38 7.59 -6.10
C SER A 94 -11.18 7.14 -6.94
N LYS A 95 -9.99 7.02 -6.33
CA LYS A 95 -8.76 6.58 -6.98
C LYS A 95 -8.57 5.06 -7.03
N VAL A 96 -9.39 4.29 -6.31
CA VAL A 96 -9.27 2.82 -6.24
C VAL A 96 -9.47 2.17 -7.62
N ASP A 97 -10.56 2.49 -8.30
CA ASP A 97 -10.85 1.89 -9.61
C ASP A 97 -9.88 2.36 -10.72
N PRO A 98 -9.49 3.65 -10.80
CA PRO A 98 -8.41 4.10 -11.66
C PRO A 98 -7.09 3.37 -11.44
N LEU A 99 -6.66 3.16 -10.18
CA LEU A 99 -5.45 2.41 -9.88
C LEU A 99 -5.57 0.96 -10.37
N ILE A 100 -6.67 0.27 -10.09
CA ILE A 100 -6.88 -1.11 -10.54
C ILE A 100 -6.83 -1.21 -12.07
N ALA A 101 -7.43 -0.25 -12.78
CA ALA A 101 -7.39 -0.21 -14.23
C ALA A 101 -5.96 -0.05 -14.77
N ASP A 102 -5.16 0.84 -14.19
CA ASP A 102 -3.77 1.05 -14.62
C ASP A 102 -2.86 -0.14 -14.26
N LEU A 103 -3.04 -0.74 -13.07
CA LEU A 103 -2.35 -1.98 -12.68
C LEU A 103 -2.65 -3.11 -13.68
N LYS A 104 -3.91 -3.26 -14.09
CA LYS A 104 -4.31 -4.27 -15.08
C LYS A 104 -3.65 -4.02 -16.44
N LYS A 105 -3.55 -2.76 -16.90
CA LYS A 105 -2.84 -2.42 -18.15
C LYS A 105 -1.36 -2.80 -18.11
N LYS A 106 -0.73 -2.72 -16.93
CA LYS A 106 0.66 -3.14 -16.68
C LYS A 106 0.79 -4.60 -16.23
N ASN A 107 -0.29 -5.38 -16.32
CA ASN A 107 -0.31 -6.81 -16.01
C ASN A 107 0.01 -7.16 -14.54
N TYR A 108 -0.29 -6.26 -13.60
CA TYR A 108 -0.29 -6.56 -12.16
C TYR A 108 -1.64 -7.21 -11.78
N PRO A 109 -1.67 -8.49 -11.36
CA PRO A 109 -2.91 -9.13 -10.97
C PRO A 109 -3.39 -8.61 -9.61
N VAL A 110 -4.54 -7.94 -9.58
CA VAL A 110 -5.18 -7.48 -8.33
C VAL A 110 -5.92 -8.64 -7.67
N GLY A 111 -5.66 -8.89 -6.39
CA GLY A 111 -6.21 -10.05 -5.69
C GLY A 111 -5.43 -10.44 -4.43
N GLY A 112 -5.45 -11.73 -4.10
CA GLY A 112 -4.70 -12.27 -2.95
C GLY A 112 -5.27 -11.85 -1.59
N THR A 113 -6.58 -11.61 -1.51
CA THR A 113 -7.35 -11.26 -0.31
C THR A 113 -8.47 -12.28 -0.11
N GLY A 114 -8.79 -12.59 1.15
CA GLY A 114 -9.76 -13.63 1.52
C GLY A 114 -9.16 -14.58 2.54
#